data_AF-A0A246HP07-F1
#
_entry.id   AF-A0A246HP07-F1
#
_cell.length_a   1.000
_cell.length_b   1.000
_cell.length_c   1.000
_cell.angle_alpha   90.00
_cell.angle_beta   90.00
_cell.angle_gamma   90.00
#
_symmetry.space_group_name_H-M   'P 1'
#
loop_
_entity.id
_entity.type
_entity.pdbx_description
1 polymer ?
#
loop_
_entity_poly.entity_id
_entity_poly.type
_entity_poly.pdbx_seq_one_letter_code
_entity_poly.pdbx_strand_id
1 'polypeptide(L)'
;MADPTVASTVRAMRRAGAAGEPVPAEVAAAWAKVLMEQLYGTQKPVRYECRLRGSRETWEEAKLEDVANPRRRNLTIRALYLHPPVGRQDHRWPPGSNGDGRCLDCDEAEWLAGPDCRPHAPLRDHRSAMPFRITWLIQPLEQLHYLSKHLNPLARDKWRKEATYLIDRIRDNEKGSQP
;
A
#
# COMPACT_ATOMS: atom_id res chain seq x y z
N MET A 1 40.02 10.22 19.67
CA MET A 1 39.76 10.70 18.29
C MET A 1 38.27 10.92 18.18
N ALA A 2 37.82 12.09 17.70
CA ALA A 2 36.40 12.36 17.54
C ALA A 2 35.82 11.50 16.42
N ASP A 3 34.60 11.00 16.61
CA ASP A 3 33.92 10.22 15.57
C ASP A 3 33.71 11.07 14.31
N PRO A 4 33.91 10.50 13.11
CA PRO A 4 33.72 11.21 11.86
C PRO A 4 32.26 11.66 11.70
N THR A 5 32.07 12.96 11.48
CA THR A 5 30.77 13.55 11.13
C THR A 5 30.54 13.51 9.62
N VAL A 6 29.28 13.60 9.17
CA VAL A 6 28.92 13.78 7.75
C VAL A 6 29.75 14.90 7.09
N ALA A 7 29.86 16.06 7.74
CA ALA A 7 30.60 17.20 7.19
C ALA A 7 32.10 16.91 7.02
N SER A 8 32.72 16.22 7.98
CA SER A 8 34.13 15.81 7.84
C SER A 8 34.32 14.75 6.75
N THR A 9 33.37 13.82 6.61
CA THR A 9 33.38 12.78 5.57
C THR A 9 33.28 13.39 4.17
N VAL A 10 32.34 14.32 3.95
CA VAL A 10 32.19 15.03 2.66
C VAL A 10 33.44 15.85 2.32
N ARG A 11 34.06 16.50 3.31
CA ARG A 11 35.34 17.21 3.09
C ARG A 11 36.46 16.25 2.69
N ALA A 12 36.54 15.07 3.31
CA ALA A 12 37.53 14.04 2.95
C ALA A 12 37.30 13.51 1.53
N MET A 13 36.06 13.22 1.16
CA MET A 13 35.68 12.82 -0.20
C MET A 13 36.07 13.88 -1.23
N ARG A 14 35.78 15.16 -0.96
CA ARG A 14 36.13 16.27 -1.86
C ARG A 14 37.64 16.40 -2.05
N ARG A 15 38.43 16.23 -0.98
CA ARG A 15 39.91 16.24 -1.07
C ARG A 15 40.42 15.06 -1.89
N ALA A 16 39.87 13.87 -1.70
CA ALA A 16 40.24 12.69 -2.47
C ALA A 16 39.92 12.87 -3.96
N GLY A 17 38.73 13.39 -4.28
CA GLY A 17 38.37 13.74 -5.66
C GLY A 17 39.27 14.81 -6.28
N ALA A 18 39.68 15.81 -5.50
CA ALA A 18 40.62 16.84 -5.97
C ALA A 18 42.05 16.31 -6.18
N ALA A 19 42.46 15.27 -5.43
CA ALA A 19 43.75 14.62 -5.62
C ALA A 19 43.79 13.75 -6.89
N GLY A 20 42.63 13.32 -7.40
CA GLY A 20 42.51 12.55 -8.65
C GLY A 20 42.91 11.07 -8.55
N GLU A 21 43.39 10.63 -7.38
CA GLU A 21 43.81 9.26 -7.14
C GLU A 21 42.62 8.32 -6.87
N PRO A 22 42.69 7.04 -7.28
CA PRO A 22 41.70 6.04 -6.93
C PRO A 22 41.57 5.89 -5.41
N VAL A 23 40.35 5.96 -4.89
CA VAL A 23 40.08 5.77 -3.46
C VAL A 23 40.03 4.28 -3.13
N PRO A 24 40.77 3.79 -2.11
CA PRO A 24 40.67 2.41 -1.65
C PRO A 24 39.24 2.03 -1.24
N ALA A 25 38.80 0.82 -1.58
CA ALA A 25 37.43 0.36 -1.31
C ALA A 25 37.04 0.44 0.17
N GLU A 26 37.97 0.15 1.08
CA GLU A 26 37.76 0.22 2.53
C GLU A 26 37.45 1.64 3.01
N VAL A 27 38.11 2.64 2.42
CA VAL A 27 37.90 4.06 2.74
C VAL A 27 36.54 4.52 2.21
N ALA A 28 36.19 4.12 0.99
CA ALA A 28 34.89 4.40 0.40
C ALA A 28 33.74 3.76 1.21
N ALA A 29 33.93 2.51 1.66
CA ALA A 29 32.97 1.81 2.52
C ALA A 29 32.81 2.50 3.88
N ALA A 30 33.90 2.99 4.48
CA ALA A 30 33.83 3.74 5.74
C ALA A 30 33.05 5.06 5.58
N TRP A 31 33.25 5.79 4.48
CA TRP A 31 32.45 6.98 4.18
C TRP A 31 30.98 6.66 3.99
N ALA A 32 30.67 5.63 3.20
CA ALA A 32 29.30 5.18 3.00
C ALA A 32 28.63 4.81 4.32
N LYS A 33 29.33 4.09 5.21
CA LYS A 33 28.82 3.75 6.54
C LYS A 33 28.46 4.99 7.36
N VAL A 34 29.34 5.99 7.43
CA VAL A 34 29.07 7.24 8.17
C VAL A 34 27.86 7.98 7.60
N LEU A 35 27.75 8.07 6.27
CA LEU A 35 26.61 8.70 5.62
C LEU A 35 25.32 7.91 5.90
N MET A 36 25.34 6.59 5.79
CA MET A 36 24.20 5.73 6.08
C MET A 36 23.78 5.77 7.54
N GLU A 37 24.71 5.78 8.49
CA GLU A 37 24.35 5.80 9.91
C GLU A 37 23.87 7.18 10.37
N GLN A 38 24.47 8.27 9.91
CA GLN A 38 24.15 9.60 10.41
C GLN A 38 23.03 10.31 9.62
N LEU A 39 22.91 10.07 8.31
CA LEU A 39 21.80 10.62 7.52
C LEU A 39 20.57 9.70 7.54
N TYR A 40 20.82 8.39 7.56
CA TYR A 40 19.80 7.38 7.28
C TYR A 40 19.62 6.35 8.41
N GLY A 41 20.39 6.44 9.49
CA GLY A 41 20.27 5.55 10.65
C GLY A 41 19.11 5.94 11.56
N THR A 42 19.08 5.38 12.77
CA THR A 42 18.00 5.61 13.75
C THR A 42 17.96 7.09 14.15
N GLN A 43 17.13 7.87 13.46
CA GLN A 43 16.97 9.30 13.75
C GLN A 43 16.13 9.48 15.01
N LYS A 44 16.57 10.40 15.89
CA LYS A 44 15.70 10.94 16.92
C LYS A 44 14.86 12.05 16.31
N PRO A 45 13.57 12.18 16.66
CA PRO A 45 12.77 13.31 16.24
C PRO A 45 13.43 14.62 16.67
N VAL A 46 13.56 15.55 15.74
CA VAL A 46 14.05 16.92 16.01
C VAL A 46 13.01 17.68 16.81
N ARG A 47 11.72 17.46 16.49
CA ARG A 47 10.58 18.08 17.16
C ARG A 47 9.39 17.14 17.14
N TYR A 48 8.57 17.22 18.17
CA TYR A 48 7.23 16.63 18.18
C TYR A 48 6.21 17.73 18.02
N GLU A 49 5.14 17.43 17.30
CA GLU A 49 4.00 18.33 17.17
C GLU A 49 2.71 17.59 17.50
N CYS A 50 1.74 18.33 18.03
CA CYS A 50 0.45 17.80 18.44
C CYS A 50 -0.70 18.64 17.88
N ARG A 51 -1.85 17.98 17.79
CA ARG A 51 -3.16 18.62 17.60
C ARG A 51 -4.24 17.75 18.25
N LEU A 52 -5.41 18.33 18.47
CA LEU A 52 -6.57 17.55 18.92
C LEU A 52 -6.93 16.47 17.89
N ARG A 53 -7.24 15.27 18.39
CA ARG A 53 -7.60 14.14 17.54
C ARG A 53 -8.85 14.46 16.72
N GLY A 54 -8.74 14.34 15.40
CA GLY A 54 -9.82 14.64 14.46
C GLY A 54 -9.98 16.13 14.13
N SER A 55 -9.19 17.02 14.75
CA SER A 55 -9.18 18.45 14.43
C SER A 55 -8.45 18.72 13.11
N ARG A 56 -8.92 19.77 12.41
CA ARG A 56 -8.26 20.35 11.23
C ARG A 56 -7.40 21.57 11.58
N GLU A 57 -7.27 21.90 12.86
CA GLU A 57 -6.39 22.98 13.32
C GLU A 57 -4.93 22.72 12.96
N THR A 58 -4.15 23.80 12.95
CA THR A 58 -2.72 23.77 12.71
C THR A 58 -2.00 22.93 13.77
N TRP A 59 -0.89 22.31 13.35
CA TRP A 59 -0.04 21.58 14.27
C TRP A 59 0.74 22.55 15.15
N GLU A 60 0.79 22.25 16.44
CA GLU A 60 1.54 23.01 17.43
C GLU A 60 2.68 22.18 18.00
N GLU A 61 3.73 22.82 18.53
CA GLU A 61 4.85 22.12 19.15
C GLU A 61 4.39 21.36 20.42
N ALA A 62 4.67 20.06 20.47
CA ALA A 62 4.25 19.18 21.54
C ALA A 62 5.27 19.17 22.69
N LYS A 63 4.78 19.19 23.93
CA LYS A 63 5.63 19.00 25.11
C LYS A 63 5.88 17.51 25.32
N LEU A 64 6.93 17.18 26.06
CA LEU A 64 7.26 15.79 26.40
C LEU A 64 6.09 15.05 27.08
N GLU A 65 5.31 15.74 27.90
CA GLU A 65 4.12 15.17 28.55
C GLU A 65 3.01 14.78 27.57
N ASP A 66 2.87 15.54 26.48
CA ASP A 66 1.89 15.28 25.41
C ASP A 66 2.28 14.03 24.63
N VAL A 67 3.58 13.87 24.37
CA VAL A 67 4.15 12.69 23.71
C VAL A 67 4.06 11.45 24.60
N ALA A 68 4.21 11.60 25.92
CA ALA A 68 4.11 10.50 26.87
C ALA A 68 2.67 10.01 27.07
N ASN A 69 1.66 10.88 26.96
CA ASN A 69 0.26 10.56 27.28
C ASN A 69 -0.77 10.98 26.20
N PRO A 70 -0.54 10.70 24.90
CA PRO A 70 -1.34 11.29 23.82
C PRO A 70 -2.79 10.80 23.83
N ARG A 71 -3.03 9.54 24.22
CA ARG A 71 -4.39 8.98 24.33
C ARG A 71 -5.19 9.65 25.44
N ARG A 72 -4.57 9.88 26.61
CA ARG A 72 -5.23 10.52 27.75
C ARG A 72 -5.57 11.98 27.45
N ARG A 73 -4.72 12.66 26.68
CA ARG A 73 -4.90 14.07 26.29
C ARG A 73 -5.71 14.26 25.01
N ASN A 74 -6.21 13.18 24.39
CA ASN A 74 -6.91 13.19 23.12
C ASN A 74 -6.14 13.90 21.98
N LEU A 75 -4.82 13.67 21.93
CA LEU A 75 -3.93 14.27 20.95
C LEU A 75 -3.53 13.27 19.86
N THR A 76 -3.37 13.78 18.65
CA THR A 76 -2.58 13.15 17.59
C THR A 76 -1.18 13.76 17.65
N ILE A 77 -0.15 12.92 17.70
CA ILE A 77 1.26 13.34 17.73
C ILE A 77 1.91 13.00 16.40
N ARG A 78 2.71 13.91 15.85
CA ARG A 78 3.64 13.63 14.75
C ARG A 78 5.06 13.95 15.17
N ALA A 79 5.99 13.11 14.74
CA ALA A 79 7.42 13.31 14.92
C ALA A 79 8.01 13.91 13.64
N LEU A 80 8.72 15.02 13.76
CA LEU A 80 9.45 15.65 12.68
C LEU A 80 10.93 15.28 12.77
N TYR A 81 11.48 14.79 11.67
CA TYR A 81 12.86 14.34 11.55
C TYR A 81 13.66 15.30 10.67
N LEU A 82 14.98 15.34 10.86
CA LEU A 82 15.86 16.20 10.07
C LEU A 82 15.92 15.73 8.61
N HIS A 83 15.88 14.42 8.40
CA HIS A 83 15.78 13.81 7.08
C HIS A 83 14.59 12.86 7.06
N PRO A 84 13.91 12.70 5.91
CA PRO A 84 12.85 11.71 5.80
C PRO A 84 13.42 10.33 6.20
N PRO A 85 12.69 9.56 7.03
CA PRO A 85 13.14 8.22 7.41
C PRO A 85 13.26 7.35 6.16
N VAL A 86 14.31 6.52 6.10
CA VAL A 86 14.58 5.62 4.96
C VAL A 86 13.62 4.44 4.88
N GLY A 87 12.77 4.27 5.89
CA GLY A 87 11.68 3.31 5.83
C GLY A 87 10.69 3.74 4.75
N ARG A 88 10.59 2.96 3.66
CA ARG A 88 9.41 2.94 2.80
C ARG A 88 8.19 2.83 3.73
N GLN A 89 7.49 3.94 3.94
CA GLN A 89 6.10 3.83 4.36
C GLN A 89 5.37 3.46 3.09
N ASP A 90 4.88 2.24 3.03
CA ASP A 90 3.94 1.87 1.98
C ASP A 90 2.75 2.81 2.11
N HIS A 91 2.64 3.76 1.18
CA HIS A 91 1.54 4.69 1.20
C HIS A 91 0.23 3.94 1.01
N ARG A 92 -0.72 4.22 1.89
CA ARG A 92 -2.05 3.63 1.83
C ARG A 92 -3.00 4.60 1.15
N TRP A 93 -3.34 4.33 -0.10
CA TRP A 93 -4.23 5.18 -0.89
C TRP A 93 -5.71 4.84 -0.68
N PRO A 94 -6.62 5.83 -0.78
CA PRO A 94 -8.05 5.58 -0.81
C PRO A 94 -8.39 4.71 -2.04
N PRO A 95 -9.28 3.72 -1.92
CA PRO A 95 -9.67 2.91 -3.07
C PRO A 95 -10.34 3.77 -4.15
N GLY A 96 -9.87 3.63 -5.41
CA GLY A 96 -10.41 4.37 -6.56
C GLY A 96 -9.90 5.80 -6.72
N SER A 97 -8.84 6.18 -6.00
CA SER A 97 -8.27 7.53 -6.04
C SER A 97 -7.64 7.94 -7.39
N ASN A 98 -7.31 6.97 -8.26
CA ASN A 98 -6.83 7.19 -9.63
C ASN A 98 -5.67 8.21 -9.78
N GLY A 99 -4.83 8.40 -8.76
CA GLY A 99 -3.73 9.36 -8.79
C GLY A 99 -4.02 10.72 -8.13
N ASP A 100 -5.26 10.99 -7.73
CA ASP A 100 -5.69 12.25 -7.11
C ASP A 100 -5.98 12.10 -5.61
N GLY A 101 -5.72 10.92 -5.03
CA GLY A 101 -5.93 10.63 -3.62
C GLY A 101 -4.87 11.26 -2.72
N ARG A 102 -5.18 11.30 -1.43
CA ARG A 102 -4.20 11.58 -0.36
C ARG A 102 -3.97 10.33 0.45
N CYS A 103 -2.72 10.08 0.82
CA CYS A 103 -2.35 8.94 1.64
C CYS A 103 -3.10 8.99 2.97
N LEU A 104 -3.72 7.89 3.36
CA LEU A 104 -4.52 7.80 4.58
C LEU A 104 -3.67 7.94 5.86
N ASP A 105 -2.36 7.72 5.75
CA ASP A 105 -1.43 7.73 6.87
C ASP A 105 -0.63 9.03 6.97
N CYS A 106 -0.12 9.55 5.85
CA CYS A 106 0.74 10.74 5.81
C CYS A 106 0.14 11.98 5.11
N ASP A 107 -1.05 11.87 4.53
CA ASP A 107 -1.75 12.94 3.77
C ASP A 107 -1.01 13.50 2.55
N GLU A 108 0.08 12.84 2.13
CA GLU A 108 0.80 13.13 0.89
C GLU A 108 -0.06 12.85 -0.33
N ALA A 109 0.08 13.66 -1.38
CA ALA A 109 -0.70 13.50 -2.60
C ALA A 109 -0.17 12.36 -3.48
N GLU A 110 -1.06 11.55 -4.05
CA GLU A 110 -0.73 10.33 -4.81
C GLU A 110 0.07 10.60 -6.10
N TRP A 111 -0.08 11.78 -6.67
CA TRP A 111 0.71 12.22 -7.83
C TRP A 111 2.17 12.55 -7.49
N LEU A 112 2.49 12.81 -6.21
CA LEU A 112 3.88 13.00 -5.73
C LEU A 112 4.56 11.67 -5.38
N ALA A 113 3.80 10.58 -5.27
CA ALA A 113 4.33 9.29 -4.90
C ALA A 113 5.11 8.65 -6.06
N GLY A 114 6.34 8.21 -5.78
CA GLY A 114 7.17 7.49 -6.74
C GLY A 114 6.54 6.17 -7.22
N PRO A 115 7.03 5.58 -8.32
CA PRO A 115 6.47 4.36 -8.91
C PRO A 115 6.44 3.15 -7.95
N ASP A 116 7.33 3.15 -6.96
CA ASP A 116 7.41 2.12 -5.91
C ASP A 116 6.35 2.27 -4.81
N CYS A 117 5.66 3.41 -4.74
CA CYS A 117 4.69 3.74 -3.69
C CYS A 117 3.23 3.50 -4.12
N ARG A 118 2.99 3.05 -5.36
CA ARG A 118 1.66 2.66 -5.81
C ARG A 118 1.50 1.15 -5.62
N PRO A 119 0.60 0.66 -4.74
CA PRO A 119 0.18 -0.73 -4.82
C PRO A 119 -0.39 -0.91 -6.24
N HIS A 120 0.16 -1.85 -6.99
CA HIS A 120 -0.35 -2.16 -8.32
C HIS A 120 -1.86 -2.30 -8.23
N ALA A 121 -2.59 -1.50 -9.02
CA ALA A 121 -4.04 -1.58 -9.06
C ALA A 121 -4.39 -3.07 -9.23
N PRO A 122 -5.25 -3.66 -8.37
CA PRO A 122 -5.62 -5.05 -8.52
C PRO A 122 -6.09 -5.20 -9.97
N LEU A 123 -5.46 -6.11 -10.71
CA LEU A 123 -5.78 -6.40 -12.10
C LEU A 123 -7.29 -6.54 -12.19
N ARG A 124 -7.93 -5.51 -12.76
CA ARG A 124 -9.38 -5.47 -12.86
C ARG A 124 -9.73 -6.59 -13.83
N ASP A 125 -10.34 -7.67 -13.33
CA ASP A 125 -10.79 -8.75 -14.21
C ASP A 125 -11.72 -8.09 -15.24
N HIS A 126 -11.32 -8.07 -16.51
CA HIS A 126 -12.07 -7.40 -17.58
C HIS A 126 -13.50 -7.95 -17.69
N ARG A 127 -13.76 -9.15 -17.15
CA ARG A 127 -15.10 -9.74 -17.01
C ARG A 127 -16.04 -8.94 -16.10
N SER A 128 -15.50 -8.18 -15.13
CA SER A 128 -16.24 -7.30 -14.22
C SER A 128 -16.80 -6.04 -14.90
N ALA A 129 -16.31 -5.69 -16.08
CA ALA A 129 -16.82 -4.56 -16.87
C ALA A 129 -18.00 -4.96 -17.77
N MET A 130 -18.24 -6.26 -17.98
CA MET A 130 -19.37 -6.70 -18.79
C MET A 130 -20.64 -6.82 -17.94
N PRO A 131 -21.81 -6.38 -18.45
CA PRO A 131 -23.06 -6.58 -17.74
C PRO A 131 -23.31 -8.08 -17.61
N PHE A 132 -23.38 -8.56 -16.37
CA PHE A 132 -23.70 -9.97 -16.09
C PHE A 132 -25.11 -10.28 -16.57
N ARG A 133 -25.25 -11.23 -17.48
CA ARG A 133 -26.56 -11.78 -17.87
C ARG A 133 -26.72 -13.16 -17.25
N ILE A 134 -27.80 -13.34 -16.49
CA ILE A 134 -28.06 -14.61 -15.80
C ILE A 134 -28.20 -15.79 -16.78
N THR A 135 -28.59 -15.53 -18.03
CA THR A 135 -28.68 -16.51 -19.12
C THR A 135 -27.33 -17.12 -19.51
N TRP A 136 -26.21 -16.45 -19.20
CA TRP A 136 -24.86 -16.99 -19.41
C TRP A 136 -24.57 -18.22 -18.55
N LEU A 137 -25.35 -18.45 -17.48
CA LEU A 137 -25.21 -19.64 -16.63
C LEU A 137 -25.87 -20.89 -17.23
N ILE A 138 -26.70 -20.77 -18.27
CA ILE A 138 -27.40 -21.91 -18.88
C ILE A 138 -26.39 -22.93 -19.44
N GLN A 139 -25.45 -22.48 -20.26
CA GLN A 139 -24.45 -23.37 -20.87
C GLN A 139 -23.58 -24.09 -19.82
N PRO A 140 -23.03 -23.41 -18.79
CA PRO A 140 -22.36 -24.08 -17.67
C PRO A 140 -23.24 -25.11 -16.94
N LEU A 141 -24.53 -24.83 -16.73
CA LEU A 141 -25.46 -25.74 -16.06
C LEU A 141 -25.79 -26.97 -16.92
N GLU A 142 -25.92 -26.81 -18.25
CA GLU A 142 -26.07 -27.91 -19.20
C GLU A 142 -24.82 -28.80 -19.22
N GLN A 143 -23.64 -28.19 -19.14
CA GLN A 143 -22.38 -28.91 -19.06
C GLN A 143 -22.22 -29.64 -17.72
N LEU A 144 -22.66 -29.04 -16.61
CA LEU A 144 -22.72 -29.70 -15.30
C LEU A 144 -23.70 -30.87 -15.32
N HIS A 145 -24.86 -30.71 -15.98
CA HIS A 145 -25.82 -31.78 -16.19
C HIS A 145 -25.20 -32.94 -16.97
N TYR A 146 -24.45 -32.67 -18.04
CA TYR A 146 -23.75 -33.68 -18.83
C TYR A 146 -22.66 -34.40 -18.02
N LEU A 147 -21.79 -33.64 -17.33
CA LEU A 147 -20.67 -34.18 -16.56
C LEU A 147 -21.12 -34.94 -15.30
N SER A 148 -22.31 -34.65 -14.76
CA SER A 148 -22.90 -35.38 -13.64
C SER A 148 -23.06 -36.88 -13.91
N LYS A 149 -23.06 -37.30 -15.18
CA LYS A 149 -23.08 -38.70 -15.61
C LYS A 149 -21.93 -39.52 -15.03
N HIS A 150 -20.78 -38.92 -14.74
CA HIS A 150 -19.62 -39.61 -14.18
C HIS A 150 -19.62 -39.69 -12.65
N LEU A 151 -20.63 -39.13 -11.99
CA LEU A 151 -20.77 -39.17 -10.54
C LEU A 151 -21.49 -40.43 -10.06
N ASN A 152 -21.38 -40.69 -8.75
CA ASN A 152 -22.16 -41.73 -8.08
C ASN A 152 -23.67 -41.48 -8.25
N PRO A 153 -24.53 -42.50 -8.17
CA PRO A 153 -25.96 -42.37 -8.49
C PRO A 153 -26.70 -41.29 -7.69
N LEU A 154 -26.42 -41.18 -6.38
CA LEU A 154 -27.06 -40.19 -5.50
C LEU A 154 -26.65 -38.75 -5.85
N ALA A 155 -25.36 -38.52 -6.09
CA ALA A 155 -24.85 -37.21 -6.49
C ALA A 155 -25.31 -36.86 -7.90
N ARG A 156 -25.34 -37.82 -8.82
CA ARG A 156 -25.87 -37.63 -10.18
C ARG A 156 -27.30 -37.12 -10.12
N ASP A 157 -28.18 -37.81 -9.40
CA ASP A 157 -29.60 -37.40 -9.30
C ASP A 157 -29.76 -36.03 -8.66
N LYS A 158 -28.97 -35.74 -7.61
CA LYS A 158 -28.97 -34.42 -6.96
C LYS A 158 -28.59 -33.31 -7.95
N TRP A 159 -27.41 -33.43 -8.57
CA TRP A 159 -26.88 -32.40 -9.48
C TRP A 159 -27.73 -32.24 -10.74
N ARG A 160 -28.35 -33.34 -11.22
CA ARG A 160 -29.26 -33.30 -12.35
C ARG A 160 -30.52 -32.49 -12.03
N LYS A 161 -31.15 -32.75 -10.89
CA LYS A 161 -32.34 -32.03 -10.42
C LYS A 161 -32.04 -30.56 -10.18
N GLU A 162 -30.94 -30.27 -9.49
CA GLU A 162 -30.53 -28.89 -9.19
C GLU A 162 -30.19 -28.10 -10.46
N ALA A 163 -29.45 -28.69 -11.41
CA ALA A 163 -29.12 -28.04 -12.68
C ALA A 163 -30.37 -27.77 -13.53
N THR A 164 -31.27 -28.75 -13.66
CA THR A 164 -32.52 -28.57 -14.41
C THR A 164 -33.40 -27.50 -13.77
N TYR A 165 -33.56 -27.52 -12.44
CA TYR A 165 -34.31 -26.50 -11.71
C TYR A 165 -33.77 -25.08 -11.96
N LEU A 166 -32.44 -24.91 -11.91
CA LEU A 166 -31.82 -23.60 -12.13
C LEU A 166 -31.97 -23.14 -13.59
N ILE A 167 -31.82 -24.03 -14.56
CA ILE A 167 -32.05 -23.70 -15.98
C ILE A 167 -33.48 -23.21 -16.20
N ASP A 168 -34.48 -23.91 -15.64
CA ASP A 168 -35.89 -23.53 -15.78
C ASP A 168 -36.17 -22.16 -15.13
N ARG A 169 -35.65 -21.91 -13.92
CA ARG A 169 -35.80 -20.62 -13.24
C ARG A 169 -35.14 -19.47 -14.00
N ILE A 170 -33.99 -19.72 -14.64
CA ILE A 170 -33.31 -18.72 -15.45
C ILE A 170 -34.14 -18.39 -16.71
N ARG A 171 -34.69 -19.40 -17.38
CA ARG A 171 -35.55 -19.22 -18.56
C ARG A 171 -36.87 -18.51 -18.21
N ASP A 172 -37.46 -18.82 -17.05
CA ASP A 172 -38.65 -18.14 -16.57
C ASP A 172 -38.37 -16.68 -16.20
N ASN A 173 -37.21 -16.40 -15.60
CA ASN A 173 -36.77 -15.04 -15.30
C ASN A 173 -36.57 -14.21 -16.58
N GLU A 174 -36.02 -14.80 -17.64
CA GLU A 174 -35.86 -14.14 -18.95
C GLU A 174 -37.22 -13.82 -19.60
N LYS A 175 -38.18 -14.75 -19.54
CA LYS A 175 -39.55 -14.55 -20.06
C LYS A 175 -40.33 -13.49 -19.27
N GLY A 176 -40.14 -13.43 -17.95
CA GLY A 176 -40.77 -12.42 -17.09
C GLY A 176 -40.10 -11.04 -17.11
N SER A 177 -38.92 -10.91 -17.75
CA SER A 177 -38.18 -9.65 -17.91
C SER A 177 -38.24 -9.07 -19.32
N GLN A 178 -39.03 -9.64 -20.23
CA GLN A 178 -39.41 -8.96 -21.48
C GLN A 178 -40.50 -7.91 -21.17
N PRO A 179 -40.34 -6.63 -21.59
CA PRO A 179 -41.36 -5.60 -21.42
C PRO A 179 -42.64 -5.90 -22.24
#